data_AF-A0A5C7PJ69-F1
#
_entry.id   AF-A0A5C7PJ69-F1
#
_cell.length_a   1.000
_cell.length_b   1.000
_cell.length_c   1.000
_cell.angle_alpha   90.00
_cell.angle_beta   90.00
_cell.angle_gamma   90.00
#
_symmetry.space_group_name_H-M   'P 1'
#
loop_
_entity.id
_entity.type
_entity.pdbx_description
1 polymer ?
#
loop_
_entity_poly.entity_id
_entity_poly.type
_entity_poly.pdbx_seq_one_letter_code
_entity_poly.pdbx_strand_id
1 'polypeptide(L)'
;MATRRTPAAARRQRPPFTASLLLPRVFAAAFGVRESDLQRLLREADPRRDAGGLSGCARALAALPPAAVAPETLRQWDLAIAGHEAAIGAARSAWALAAGDAPADFRLTHFQWLAGAVVEWHLGALRDNGAAHVARIEQFRADELPHLSPYTAADARKLACFMATGAGKTLVLHMHLRQFIAHGLFTPQQVLLLTPHEALSRQHSDELAASGLHGLGVRVAEITKFYVDAPGARRPKKGVSEPTSRYEGPNLLLVDEGHKGGGSGGERDWREVREALASGATEAQAGFTFEFSATFAQIADKDDGLYDDYARCVAVDFGYARFWREGFGKQPRQINARSSDGADFALAAGLLAFFQQRLAFAEQPALAATYRVAPP
;
A
#
# COMPACT_ATOMS: atom_id res chain seq x y z
N MET A 1 -19.80 32.64 7.72
CA MET A 1 -18.81 32.72 6.62
C MET A 1 -19.03 31.53 5.70
N ALA A 2 -19.62 31.76 4.53
CA ALA A 2 -19.96 30.70 3.59
C ALA A 2 -18.70 30.13 2.93
N THR A 3 -18.52 28.82 3.02
CA THR A 3 -17.52 28.06 2.28
C THR A 3 -17.74 28.24 0.78
N ARG A 4 -16.89 29.03 0.12
CA ARG A 4 -16.84 29.12 -1.34
C ARG A 4 -16.47 27.73 -1.88
N ARG A 5 -17.46 26.99 -2.37
CA ARG A 5 -17.21 25.85 -3.27
C ARG A 5 -16.58 26.41 -4.54
N THR A 6 -15.37 25.96 -4.83
CA THR A 6 -14.69 26.24 -6.10
C THR A 6 -15.58 25.76 -7.26
N PRO A 7 -15.80 26.56 -8.32
CA PRO A 7 -16.70 26.18 -9.40
C PRO A 7 -16.21 24.90 -10.11
N ALA A 8 -17.14 24.02 -10.49
CA ALA A 8 -16.86 22.77 -11.21
C ALA A 8 -16.08 22.98 -12.54
N ALA A 9 -16.10 24.19 -13.10
CA ALA A 9 -15.35 24.56 -14.29
C ALA A 9 -13.82 24.64 -14.07
N ALA A 10 -13.35 24.89 -12.84
CA ALA A 10 -11.91 24.96 -12.51
C ALA A 10 -11.26 23.58 -12.31
N ARG A 11 -12.05 22.55 -12.00
CA ARG A 11 -11.55 21.15 -11.86
C ARG A 11 -11.09 20.54 -13.19
N ARG A 12 -11.36 21.18 -14.33
CA ARG A 12 -11.10 20.69 -15.69
C ARG A 12 -9.70 20.96 -16.24
N GLN A 13 -8.78 21.57 -15.48
CA GLN A 13 -7.43 21.89 -15.99
C GLN A 13 -6.30 20.97 -15.51
N ARG A 14 -6.54 20.06 -14.55
CA ARG A 14 -5.50 19.15 -14.07
C ARG A 14 -5.59 17.77 -14.72
N PRO A 15 -4.45 17.10 -14.99
CA PRO A 15 -4.46 15.72 -15.47
C PRO A 15 -5.19 14.78 -14.48
N PRO A 16 -5.61 13.58 -14.91
CA PRO A 16 -6.10 12.55 -14.01
C PRO A 16 -5.06 12.20 -12.93
N PHE A 17 -5.50 11.90 -11.71
CA PHE A 17 -4.62 11.57 -10.57
C PHE A 17 -3.63 10.45 -10.89
N THR A 18 -4.10 9.32 -11.43
CA THR A 18 -3.24 8.20 -11.82
C THR A 18 -2.26 8.56 -12.94
N ALA A 19 -2.56 9.60 -13.73
CA ALA A 19 -1.66 10.14 -14.75
C ALA A 19 -0.70 11.22 -14.19
N SER A 20 -0.67 11.44 -12.87
CA SER A 20 0.25 12.38 -12.22
C SER A 20 1.11 11.73 -11.14
N LEU A 21 1.15 10.40 -11.06
CA LEU A 21 1.96 9.71 -10.06
C LEU A 21 3.45 9.84 -10.41
N LEU A 22 4.21 10.45 -9.51
CA LEU A 22 5.61 10.80 -9.72
C LEU A 22 6.54 9.58 -9.57
N LEU A 23 6.54 8.93 -8.40
CA LEU A 23 7.50 7.86 -8.10
C LEU A 23 7.42 6.65 -9.05
N PRO A 24 6.26 6.17 -9.51
CA PRO A 24 6.20 5.05 -10.46
C PRO A 24 6.89 5.39 -11.79
N ARG A 25 6.83 6.65 -12.21
CA ARG A 25 7.49 7.15 -13.42
C ARG A 25 8.99 7.30 -13.23
N VAL A 26 9.41 7.86 -12.09
CA VAL A 26 10.85 7.97 -11.78
C VAL A 26 11.49 6.59 -11.70
N PHE A 27 10.83 5.64 -11.02
CA PHE A 27 11.29 4.26 -10.93
C PHE A 27 11.40 3.62 -12.32
N ALA A 28 10.39 3.75 -13.18
CA ALA A 28 10.45 3.22 -14.54
C ALA A 28 11.52 3.89 -15.40
N ALA A 29 11.70 5.20 -15.27
CA ALA A 29 12.75 5.95 -15.95
C ALA A 29 14.16 5.51 -15.53
N ALA A 30 14.34 5.03 -14.30
CA ALA A 30 15.60 4.43 -13.84
C ALA A 30 15.97 3.15 -14.61
N PHE A 31 15.00 2.54 -15.32
CA PHE A 31 15.18 1.42 -16.25
C PHE A 31 15.07 1.83 -17.73
N GLY A 32 15.01 3.14 -18.03
CA GLY A 32 14.93 3.65 -19.41
C GLY A 32 13.59 3.38 -20.10
N VAL A 33 12.52 3.08 -19.35
CA VAL A 33 11.20 2.72 -19.91
C VAL A 33 10.09 3.57 -19.30
N ARG A 34 8.93 3.60 -19.96
CA ARG A 34 7.72 4.22 -19.38
C ARG A 34 7.09 3.30 -18.35
N GLU A 35 6.38 3.88 -17.39
CA GLU A 35 5.66 3.16 -16.33
C GLU A 35 4.76 2.03 -16.88
N SER A 36 4.00 2.30 -17.94
CA SER A 36 3.11 1.32 -18.56
C SER A 36 3.85 0.15 -19.21
N ASP A 37 5.02 0.40 -19.79
CA ASP A 37 5.86 -0.62 -20.40
C ASP A 37 6.53 -1.49 -19.31
N LEU A 38 6.98 -0.88 -18.21
CA LEU A 38 7.49 -1.59 -17.03
C LEU A 38 6.42 -2.49 -16.41
N GLN A 39 5.21 -1.97 -16.19
CA GLN A 39 4.10 -2.76 -15.63
C GLN A 39 3.74 -3.96 -16.52
N ARG A 40 3.68 -3.75 -17.85
CA ARG A 40 3.44 -4.84 -18.81
C ARG A 40 4.53 -5.91 -18.72
N LEU A 41 5.79 -5.49 -18.71
CA LEU A 41 6.95 -6.37 -18.64
C LEU A 41 6.92 -7.25 -17.39
N LEU A 42 6.61 -6.68 -16.22
CA LEU A 42 6.52 -7.42 -14.97
C LEU A 42 5.33 -8.39 -14.94
N ARG A 43 4.19 -7.99 -15.50
CA ARG A 43 3.01 -8.86 -15.60
C ARG A 43 3.25 -10.10 -16.45
N GLU A 44 4.00 -9.94 -17.54
CA GLU A 44 4.31 -11.01 -18.51
C GLU A 44 5.52 -11.85 -18.12
N ALA A 45 6.21 -11.48 -17.04
CA ALA A 45 7.37 -12.20 -16.54
C ALA A 45 7.01 -13.61 -16.03
N ASP A 46 7.92 -14.56 -16.22
CA ASP A 46 7.79 -15.91 -15.69
C ASP A 46 7.70 -15.86 -14.15
N PRO A 47 6.62 -16.36 -13.52
CA PRO A 47 6.48 -16.29 -12.06
C PRO A 47 7.51 -17.15 -11.32
N ARG A 48 8.25 -18.02 -12.02
CA ARG A 48 9.25 -18.91 -11.42
C ARG A 48 10.58 -18.19 -11.22
N ARG A 49 11.25 -18.57 -10.12
CA ARG A 49 12.66 -18.27 -9.90
C ARG A 49 13.53 -19.16 -10.79
N ASP A 50 14.66 -18.62 -11.24
CA ASP A 50 15.66 -19.40 -11.98
C ASP A 50 16.56 -20.23 -11.03
N ALA A 51 17.55 -20.92 -11.59
CA ALA A 51 18.51 -21.71 -10.81
C ALA A 51 19.40 -20.87 -9.87
N GLY A 52 19.57 -19.58 -10.18
CA GLY A 52 20.29 -18.61 -9.33
C GLY A 52 19.40 -17.96 -8.27
N GLY A 53 18.13 -18.36 -8.17
CA GLY A 53 17.15 -17.83 -7.24
C GLY A 53 16.52 -16.51 -7.69
N LEU A 54 16.81 -15.99 -8.88
CA LEU A 54 16.26 -14.71 -9.35
C LEU A 54 14.82 -14.85 -9.82
N SER A 55 13.94 -13.96 -9.37
CA SER A 55 12.56 -13.89 -9.84
C SER A 55 12.49 -13.55 -11.33
N GLY A 56 11.41 -13.96 -12.01
CA GLY A 56 11.21 -13.51 -13.39
C GLY A 56 11.04 -12.01 -13.52
N CYS A 57 10.51 -11.32 -12.50
CA CYS A 57 10.42 -9.87 -12.48
C CYS A 57 11.81 -9.23 -12.54
N ALA A 58 12.76 -9.68 -11.70
CA ALA A 58 14.13 -9.20 -11.72
C ALA A 58 14.83 -9.53 -13.05
N ARG A 59 14.65 -10.75 -13.57
CA ARG A 59 15.21 -11.13 -14.87
C ARG A 59 14.66 -10.28 -16.01
N ALA A 60 13.37 -9.97 -15.99
CA ALA A 60 12.74 -9.14 -17.01
C ALA A 60 13.31 -7.71 -17.00
N LEU A 61 13.49 -7.11 -15.82
CA LEU A 61 14.13 -5.79 -15.70
C LEU A 61 15.62 -5.82 -16.06
N ALA A 62 16.35 -6.88 -15.71
CA ALA A 62 17.76 -7.04 -16.05
C ALA A 62 18.03 -7.19 -17.55
N ALA A 63 17.01 -7.59 -18.33
CA ALA A 63 17.08 -7.71 -19.78
C ALA A 63 16.88 -6.38 -20.51
N LEU A 64 16.49 -5.31 -19.80
CA LEU A 64 16.39 -3.97 -20.39
C LEU A 64 17.80 -3.43 -20.70
N PRO A 65 17.94 -2.52 -21.69
CA PRO A 65 19.21 -1.86 -21.97
C PRO A 65 19.81 -1.23 -20.71
N PRO A 66 21.15 -1.07 -20.65
CA PRO A 66 21.82 -0.45 -19.51
C PRO A 66 21.14 0.85 -19.12
N ALA A 67 20.64 0.90 -17.88
CA ALA A 67 19.93 2.04 -17.31
C ALA A 67 20.61 2.49 -16.02
N ALA A 68 19.96 3.37 -15.24
CA ALA A 68 20.53 3.92 -14.02
C ALA A 68 20.68 2.88 -12.88
N VAL A 69 19.97 1.75 -12.97
CA VAL A 69 20.05 0.65 -11.99
C VAL A 69 21.05 -0.41 -12.48
N ALA A 70 22.12 -0.62 -11.72
CA ALA A 70 23.10 -1.65 -12.02
C ALA A 70 22.49 -3.07 -11.83
N PRO A 71 22.85 -4.06 -12.68
CA PRO A 71 22.33 -5.43 -12.56
C PRO A 71 22.57 -6.07 -11.18
N GLU A 72 23.70 -5.77 -10.54
CA GLU A 72 24.02 -6.27 -9.21
C GLU A 72 23.11 -5.66 -8.14
N THR A 73 22.79 -4.36 -8.24
CA THR A 73 21.84 -3.69 -7.36
C THR A 73 20.45 -4.32 -7.48
N LEU A 74 19.99 -4.58 -8.70
CA LEU A 74 18.70 -5.26 -8.94
C LEU A 74 18.68 -6.69 -8.38
N ARG A 75 19.79 -7.43 -8.52
CA ARG A 75 19.96 -8.76 -7.92
C ARG A 75 19.86 -8.69 -6.40
N GLN A 76 20.49 -7.70 -5.77
CA GLN A 76 20.43 -7.50 -4.31
C GLN A 76 19.00 -7.23 -3.85
N TRP A 77 18.26 -6.37 -4.56
CA TRP A 77 16.84 -6.11 -4.27
C TRP A 77 16.00 -7.39 -4.37
N ASP A 78 16.17 -8.17 -5.45
CA ASP A 78 15.39 -9.39 -5.64
C ASP A 78 15.64 -10.44 -4.55
N LEU A 79 16.89 -10.59 -4.13
CA LEU A 79 17.26 -11.51 -3.06
C LEU A 79 16.77 -11.04 -1.69
N ALA A 80 16.79 -9.72 -1.42
CA ALA A 80 16.21 -9.15 -0.21
C ALA A 80 14.69 -9.39 -0.14
N ILE A 81 13.98 -9.10 -1.25
CA ILE A 81 12.54 -9.38 -1.38
C ILE A 81 12.26 -10.87 -1.20
N ALA A 82 13.07 -11.75 -1.80
CA ALA A 82 12.96 -13.20 -1.61
C ALA A 82 13.10 -13.62 -0.15
N GLY A 83 14.05 -13.03 0.57
CA GLY A 83 14.25 -13.30 1.99
C GLY A 83 13.07 -12.85 2.85
N HIS A 84 12.47 -11.70 2.53
CA HIS A 84 11.26 -11.23 3.21
C HIS A 84 10.04 -12.10 2.88
N GLU A 85 9.86 -12.48 1.62
CA GLU A 85 8.82 -13.42 1.17
C GLU A 85 8.94 -14.74 1.92
N ALA A 86 10.13 -15.35 1.94
CA ALA A 86 10.38 -16.63 2.59
C ALA A 86 10.12 -16.57 4.11
N ALA A 87 10.53 -15.49 4.78
CA ALA A 87 10.32 -15.34 6.22
C ALA A 87 8.83 -15.22 6.58
N ILE A 88 8.07 -14.40 5.85
CA ILE A 88 6.63 -14.27 6.06
C ILE A 88 5.93 -15.58 5.70
N GLY A 89 6.31 -16.21 4.59
CA GLY A 89 5.75 -17.49 4.16
C GLY A 89 5.94 -18.59 5.20
N ALA A 90 7.16 -18.79 5.68
CA ALA A 90 7.46 -19.80 6.69
C ALA A 90 6.67 -19.60 7.99
N ALA A 91 6.57 -18.35 8.46
CA ALA A 91 5.78 -18.03 9.66
C ALA A 91 4.29 -18.34 9.46
N ARG A 92 3.73 -17.98 8.31
CA ARG A 92 2.32 -18.27 8.01
C ARG A 92 2.05 -19.75 7.79
N SER A 93 2.97 -20.48 7.17
CA SER A 93 2.85 -21.94 7.03
C SER A 93 2.87 -22.60 8.41
N ALA A 94 3.76 -22.18 9.32
CA ALA A 94 3.80 -22.68 10.69
C ALA A 94 2.52 -22.35 11.47
N TRP A 95 1.99 -21.13 11.32
CA TRP A 95 0.71 -20.71 11.91
C TRP A 95 -0.46 -21.57 11.42
N ALA A 96 -0.57 -21.80 10.11
CA ALA A 96 -1.62 -22.63 9.51
C ALA A 96 -1.54 -24.08 10.01
N LEU A 97 -0.34 -24.67 10.03
CA LEU A 97 -0.13 -26.03 10.55
C LEU A 97 -0.53 -26.16 12.02
N ALA A 98 -0.23 -25.14 12.85
CA ALA A 98 -0.64 -25.12 14.25
C ALA A 98 -2.17 -25.05 14.43
N ALA A 99 -2.90 -24.48 13.46
CA ALA A 99 -4.36 -24.45 13.42
C ALA A 99 -4.98 -25.73 12.83
N GLY A 100 -4.16 -26.69 12.36
CA GLY A 100 -4.63 -27.90 11.67
C GLY A 100 -4.93 -27.70 10.17
N ASP A 101 -4.55 -26.56 9.62
CA ASP A 101 -4.74 -26.22 8.20
C ASP A 101 -3.54 -26.69 7.34
N ALA A 102 -3.77 -26.77 6.02
CA ALA A 102 -2.70 -26.98 5.06
C ALA A 102 -1.69 -25.81 5.08
N PRO A 103 -0.39 -26.06 4.81
CA PRO A 103 0.61 -25.02 4.81
C PRO A 103 0.26 -23.94 3.76
N ALA A 104 0.32 -22.68 4.17
CA ALA A 104 0.11 -21.56 3.26
C ALA A 104 1.25 -21.50 2.24
N ASP A 105 0.94 -21.57 0.95
CA ASP A 105 1.86 -21.20 -0.12
C ASP A 105 1.85 -19.68 -0.28
N PHE A 106 2.90 -19.03 0.19
CA PHE A 106 3.05 -17.58 0.10
C PHE A 106 4.04 -17.24 -1.01
N ARG A 107 3.52 -16.63 -2.08
CA ARG A 107 4.26 -16.13 -3.24
C ARG A 107 3.74 -14.77 -3.62
N LEU A 108 4.65 -13.82 -3.83
CA LEU A 108 4.29 -12.49 -4.26
C LEU A 108 3.81 -12.52 -5.71
N THR A 109 2.75 -11.76 -5.98
CA THR A 109 2.38 -11.41 -7.36
C THR A 109 3.39 -10.39 -7.92
N HIS A 110 3.42 -10.22 -9.24
CA HIS A 110 4.32 -9.26 -9.89
C HIS A 110 4.15 -7.82 -9.36
N PHE A 111 2.93 -7.40 -9.00
CA PHE A 111 2.68 -6.07 -8.46
C PHE A 111 3.04 -5.93 -6.98
N GLN A 112 2.99 -7.02 -6.21
CA GLN A 112 3.51 -7.03 -4.83
C GLN A 112 5.04 -7.04 -4.83
N TRP A 113 5.65 -7.77 -5.77
CA TRP A 113 7.09 -7.70 -6.01
C TRP A 113 7.52 -6.28 -6.43
N LEU A 114 6.77 -5.63 -7.33
CA LEU A 114 7.01 -4.24 -7.71
C LEU A 114 6.96 -3.29 -6.50
N ALA A 115 5.97 -3.45 -5.62
CA ALA A 115 5.92 -2.69 -4.37
C ALA A 115 7.18 -2.89 -3.53
N GLY A 116 7.65 -4.13 -3.39
CA GLY A 116 8.93 -4.43 -2.74
C GLY A 116 10.11 -3.73 -3.43
N ALA A 117 10.22 -3.83 -4.75
CA ALA A 117 11.34 -3.27 -5.52
C ALA A 117 11.41 -1.74 -5.46
N VAL A 118 10.26 -1.05 -5.48
CA VAL A 118 10.22 0.41 -5.31
C VAL A 118 10.70 0.82 -3.91
N VAL A 119 10.35 0.04 -2.88
CA VAL A 119 10.83 0.30 -1.50
C VAL A 119 12.32 0.02 -1.37
N GLU A 120 12.85 -1.05 -1.97
CA GLU A 120 14.30 -1.31 -2.00
C GLU A 120 15.07 -0.16 -2.66
N TRP A 121 14.56 0.31 -3.82
CA TRP A 121 15.12 1.44 -4.54
C TRP A 121 15.14 2.72 -3.71
N HIS A 122 14.00 3.05 -3.09
CA HIS A 122 13.82 4.29 -2.36
C HIS A 122 14.61 4.31 -1.05
N LEU A 123 14.50 3.26 -0.23
CA LEU A 123 15.22 3.17 1.05
C LEU A 123 16.73 3.06 0.86
N GLY A 124 17.18 2.27 -0.12
CA GLY A 124 18.60 2.16 -0.45
C GLY A 124 19.19 3.51 -0.85
N ALA A 125 18.50 4.24 -1.74
CA ALA A 125 18.97 5.55 -2.18
C ALA A 125 18.94 6.61 -1.06
N LEU A 126 17.95 6.56 -0.15
CA LEU A 126 17.91 7.43 1.02
C LEU A 126 19.06 7.18 1.99
N ARG A 127 19.40 5.91 2.23
CA ARG A 127 20.53 5.52 3.09
C ARG A 127 21.86 5.99 2.50
N ASP A 128 22.04 5.79 1.20
CA ASP A 128 23.33 6.01 0.55
C ASP A 128 23.58 7.51 0.32
N ASN A 129 22.61 8.24 -0.24
CA ASN A 129 22.67 9.70 -0.40
C ASN A 129 21.27 10.29 -0.61
N GLY A 130 20.53 10.47 0.48
CA GLY A 130 19.15 10.98 0.43
C GLY A 130 19.00 12.35 -0.25
N ALA A 131 19.94 13.27 -0.08
CA ALA A 131 19.89 14.59 -0.73
C ALA A 131 19.98 14.47 -2.26
N ALA A 132 20.88 13.63 -2.78
CA ALA A 132 21.00 13.38 -4.21
C ALA A 132 19.77 12.63 -4.76
N HIS A 133 19.17 11.74 -3.97
CA HIS A 133 17.96 11.03 -4.36
C HIS A 133 16.75 11.98 -4.50
N VAL A 134 16.53 12.85 -3.51
CA VAL A 134 15.49 13.89 -3.54
C VAL A 134 15.70 14.83 -4.73
N ALA A 135 16.92 15.32 -4.94
CA ALA A 135 17.23 16.21 -6.07
C ALA A 135 16.94 15.55 -7.43
N ARG A 136 17.22 14.25 -7.58
CA ARG A 136 16.90 13.50 -8.80
C ARG A 136 15.39 13.39 -9.04
N ILE A 137 14.62 13.07 -8.00
CA ILE A 137 13.16 12.99 -8.10
C ILE A 137 12.57 14.37 -8.43
N GLU A 138 13.06 15.43 -7.79
CA GLU A 138 12.60 16.79 -8.05
C GLU A 138 12.92 17.25 -9.47
N GLN A 139 14.12 16.94 -9.97
CA GLN A 139 14.47 17.24 -11.37
C GLN A 139 13.49 16.57 -12.34
N PHE A 140 13.20 15.28 -12.14
CA PHE A 140 12.22 14.57 -12.96
C PHE A 140 10.82 15.20 -12.85
N ARG A 141 10.38 15.58 -11.64
CA ARG A 141 9.11 16.27 -11.44
C ARG A 141 9.07 17.59 -12.20
N ALA A 142 10.12 18.40 -12.13
CA ALA A 142 10.20 19.69 -12.82
C ALA A 142 10.07 19.53 -14.35
N ASP A 143 10.68 18.48 -14.91
CA ASP A 143 10.68 18.22 -16.34
C ASP A 143 9.35 17.60 -16.83
N GLU A 144 8.81 16.61 -16.12
CA GLU A 144 7.70 15.77 -16.60
C GLU A 144 6.34 16.07 -15.95
N LEU A 145 6.34 16.67 -14.76
CA LEU A 145 5.15 16.91 -13.94
C LEU A 145 5.19 18.32 -13.28
N PRO A 146 5.43 19.40 -14.05
CA PRO A 146 5.65 20.75 -13.51
C PRO A 146 4.44 21.31 -12.75
N HIS A 147 3.25 20.74 -12.95
CA HIS A 147 2.02 21.12 -12.26
C HIS A 147 1.93 20.61 -10.81
N LEU A 148 2.77 19.67 -10.40
CA LEU A 148 2.89 19.24 -9.00
C LEU A 148 3.78 20.20 -8.23
N SER A 149 3.50 20.42 -6.93
CA SER A 149 4.42 21.19 -6.08
C SER A 149 5.80 20.49 -5.98
N PRO A 150 6.88 21.24 -5.67
CA PRO A 150 8.22 20.67 -5.53
C PRO A 150 8.28 19.47 -4.58
N TYR A 151 9.06 18.47 -4.96
CA TYR A 151 9.36 17.28 -4.18
C TYR A 151 10.49 17.58 -3.18
N THR A 152 10.26 17.24 -1.92
CA THR A 152 11.14 17.60 -0.80
C THR A 152 11.62 16.37 -0.02
N ALA A 153 12.54 16.59 0.91
CA ALA A 153 12.98 15.55 1.84
C ALA A 153 11.85 15.02 2.74
N ALA A 154 10.81 15.82 3.00
CA ALA A 154 9.64 15.40 3.76
C ALA A 154 8.77 14.43 2.94
N ASP A 155 8.56 14.71 1.64
CA ASP A 155 7.85 13.80 0.73
C ASP A 155 8.58 12.45 0.62
N ALA A 156 9.92 12.47 0.62
CA ALA A 156 10.72 11.24 0.57
C ALA A 156 10.60 10.35 1.81
N ARG A 157 10.02 10.85 2.90
CA ARG A 157 9.74 10.06 4.12
C ARG A 157 8.33 9.46 4.12
N LYS A 158 7.59 9.54 3.01
CA LYS A 158 6.26 8.97 2.86
C LYS A 158 6.18 8.12 1.58
N LEU A 159 5.78 6.86 1.71
CA LEU A 159 5.46 6.00 0.57
C LEU A 159 4.03 5.49 0.69
N ALA A 160 3.21 5.80 -0.31
CA ALA A 160 1.83 5.35 -0.37
C ALA A 160 1.64 4.23 -1.40
N CYS A 161 1.03 3.12 -0.99
CA CYS A 161 0.69 1.99 -1.85
C CYS A 161 -0.79 2.07 -2.24
N PHE A 162 -1.06 2.51 -3.48
CA PHE A 162 -2.41 2.54 -4.02
C PHE A 162 -2.80 1.14 -4.51
N MET A 163 -3.50 0.37 -3.68
CA MET A 163 -3.74 -1.05 -3.96
C MET A 163 -5.19 -1.45 -3.69
N ALA A 164 -5.81 -2.16 -4.63
CA ALA A 164 -7.18 -2.65 -4.53
C ALA A 164 -7.45 -3.47 -3.25
N THR A 165 -8.71 -3.52 -2.83
CA THR A 165 -9.14 -4.45 -1.78
C THR A 165 -8.99 -5.89 -2.27
N GLY A 166 -8.36 -6.74 -1.45
CA GLY A 166 -7.99 -8.10 -1.85
C GLY A 166 -6.64 -8.22 -2.57
N ALA A 167 -5.92 -7.11 -2.82
CA ALA A 167 -4.58 -7.15 -3.42
C ALA A 167 -3.46 -7.57 -2.44
N GLY A 168 -3.80 -7.98 -1.21
CA GLY A 168 -2.83 -8.41 -0.21
C GLY A 168 -2.08 -7.27 0.50
N LYS A 169 -2.71 -6.11 0.70
CA LYS A 169 -2.11 -4.93 1.38
C LYS A 169 -1.44 -5.27 2.71
N THR A 170 -2.07 -6.09 3.55
CA THR A 170 -1.52 -6.51 4.84
C THR A 170 -0.17 -7.21 4.70
N LEU A 171 -0.02 -8.09 3.71
CA LEU A 171 1.23 -8.82 3.47
C LEU A 171 2.31 -7.91 2.88
N VAL A 172 1.94 -6.95 2.03
CA VAL A 172 2.85 -5.91 1.55
C VAL A 172 3.29 -4.99 2.69
N LEU A 173 2.38 -4.62 3.60
CA LEU A 173 2.68 -3.85 4.81
C LEU A 173 3.71 -4.57 5.69
N HIS A 174 3.50 -5.86 5.93
CA HIS A 174 4.45 -6.71 6.66
C HIS A 174 5.82 -6.78 5.98
N MET A 175 5.84 -6.85 4.65
CA MET A 175 7.08 -6.82 3.89
C MET A 175 7.80 -5.47 4.02
N HIS A 176 7.09 -4.34 3.89
CA HIS A 176 7.67 -3.00 4.03
C HIS A 176 8.21 -2.74 5.45
N LEU A 177 7.56 -3.27 6.48
CA LEU A 177 8.11 -3.24 7.85
C LEU A 177 9.47 -3.96 7.91
N ARG A 178 9.58 -5.15 7.32
CA ARG A 178 10.84 -5.91 7.28
C ARG A 178 11.91 -5.19 6.46
N GLN A 179 11.54 -4.64 5.31
CA GLN A 179 12.44 -3.85 4.45
C GLN A 179 12.98 -2.64 5.20
N PHE A 180 12.10 -1.88 5.87
CA PHE A 180 12.50 -0.70 6.63
C PHE A 180 13.52 -1.03 7.72
N ILE A 181 13.25 -2.07 8.52
CA ILE A 181 14.17 -2.53 9.56
C ILE A 181 15.50 -2.99 8.96
N ALA A 182 15.47 -3.73 7.85
CA ALA A 182 16.67 -4.25 7.20
C ALA A 182 17.55 -3.15 6.59
N HIS A 183 16.95 -2.09 6.03
CA HIS A 183 17.70 -0.93 5.51
C HIS A 183 18.29 -0.07 6.61
N GLY A 184 17.65 0.00 7.78
CA GLY A 184 18.19 0.66 8.95
C GLY A 184 18.38 2.17 8.79
N LEU A 185 17.47 2.86 8.08
CA LEU A 185 17.53 4.32 7.91
C LEU A 185 17.63 5.07 9.25
N PHE A 186 16.89 4.57 10.25
CA PHE A 186 17.00 4.93 11.66
C PHE A 186 16.39 3.81 12.51
N THR A 187 16.68 3.81 13.82
CA THR A 187 15.97 2.94 14.77
C THR A 187 14.72 3.67 15.26
N PRO A 188 13.49 3.20 14.94
CA PRO A 188 12.28 3.89 15.38
C PRO A 188 12.14 3.87 16.89
N GLN A 189 11.77 4.99 17.50
CA GLN A 189 11.34 5.01 18.90
C GLN A 189 10.02 4.27 19.08
N GLN A 190 9.14 4.36 18.08
CA GLN A 190 7.87 3.66 18.03
C GLN A 190 7.63 3.14 16.61
N VAL A 191 7.08 1.93 16.51
CA VAL A 191 6.49 1.41 15.27
C VAL A 191 4.98 1.37 15.48
N LEU A 192 4.25 2.27 14.82
CA LEU A 192 2.80 2.41 14.97
C LEU A 192 2.09 1.86 13.74
N LEU A 193 1.22 0.87 13.94
CA LEU A 193 0.28 0.42 12.91
C LEU A 193 -1.08 1.07 13.18
N LEU A 194 -1.43 2.06 12.37
CA LEU A 194 -2.65 2.84 12.51
C LEU A 194 -3.79 2.24 11.68
N THR A 195 -4.92 1.98 12.33
CA THR A 195 -6.13 1.43 11.69
C THR A 195 -7.33 2.36 11.90
N PRO A 196 -8.39 2.25 11.08
CA PRO A 196 -9.57 3.10 11.20
C PRO A 196 -10.49 2.76 12.39
N HIS A 197 -10.45 1.53 12.90
CA HIS A 197 -11.31 1.10 14.00
C HIS A 197 -10.74 -0.14 14.73
N GLU A 198 -11.17 -0.35 15.96
CA GLU A 198 -10.67 -1.40 16.87
C GLU A 198 -10.78 -2.82 16.32
N ALA A 199 -11.86 -3.15 15.57
CA ALA A 199 -12.00 -4.48 14.97
C ALA A 199 -10.87 -4.78 13.96
N LEU A 200 -10.44 -3.77 13.19
CA LEU A 200 -9.32 -3.90 12.25
C LEU A 200 -7.98 -3.85 13.00
N SER A 201 -7.89 -3.15 14.13
CA SER A 201 -6.72 -3.24 15.02
C SER A 201 -6.48 -4.67 15.52
N ARG A 202 -7.55 -5.37 15.94
CA ARG A 202 -7.46 -6.78 16.37
C ARG A 202 -7.02 -7.68 15.21
N GLN A 203 -7.66 -7.52 14.04
CA GLN A 203 -7.29 -8.27 12.85
C GLN A 203 -5.81 -8.10 12.49
N HIS A 204 -5.27 -6.87 12.50
CA HIS A 204 -3.85 -6.65 12.24
C HIS A 204 -2.94 -7.26 13.31
N SER A 205 -3.36 -7.29 14.57
CA SER A 205 -2.59 -7.95 15.64
C SER A 205 -2.45 -9.45 15.38
N ASP A 206 -3.54 -10.11 14.96
CA ASP A 206 -3.54 -11.52 14.61
C ASP A 206 -2.71 -11.79 13.34
N GLU A 207 -2.83 -10.93 12.33
CA GLU A 207 -2.06 -11.02 11.09
C GLU A 207 -0.55 -10.84 11.32
N LEU A 208 -0.15 -9.92 12.21
CA LEU A 208 1.25 -9.75 12.62
C LEU A 208 1.78 -11.01 13.31
N ALA A 209 0.98 -11.64 14.18
CA ALA A 209 1.34 -12.90 14.81
C ALA A 209 1.52 -14.03 13.78
N ALA A 210 0.57 -14.17 12.85
CA ALA A 210 0.62 -15.15 11.76
C ALA A 210 1.83 -14.93 10.83
N SER A 211 2.25 -13.68 10.63
CA SER A 211 3.46 -13.33 9.86
C SER A 211 4.76 -13.37 10.67
N GLY A 212 4.73 -13.75 11.95
CA GLY A 212 5.92 -13.84 12.80
C GLY A 212 6.53 -12.48 13.17
N LEU A 213 5.73 -11.42 13.18
CA LEU A 213 6.17 -10.02 13.37
C LEU A 213 5.77 -9.44 14.74
N HIS A 214 5.04 -10.18 15.58
CA HIS A 214 4.63 -9.73 16.91
C HIS A 214 5.80 -9.31 17.82
N GLY A 215 6.99 -9.90 17.62
CA GLY A 215 8.20 -9.58 18.38
C GLY A 215 8.91 -8.28 17.98
N LEU A 216 8.44 -7.58 16.94
CA LEU A 216 9.08 -6.35 16.44
C LEU A 216 8.63 -5.07 17.16
N GLY A 217 7.88 -5.19 18.25
CA GLY A 217 7.41 -4.02 19.03
C GLY A 217 6.39 -3.16 18.28
N VAL A 218 5.66 -3.73 17.31
CA VAL A 218 4.63 -3.00 16.56
C VAL A 218 3.44 -2.73 17.48
N ARG A 219 3.15 -1.45 17.70
CA ARG A 219 1.96 -1.00 18.42
C ARG A 219 0.82 -0.79 17.44
N VAL A 220 -0.18 -1.66 17.48
CA VAL A 220 -1.40 -1.51 16.70
C VAL A 220 -2.39 -0.61 17.45
N ALA A 221 -2.87 0.45 16.80
CA ALA A 221 -3.79 1.40 17.42
C ALA A 221 -4.81 1.95 16.42
N GLU A 222 -6.03 2.18 16.90
CA GLU A 222 -7.03 2.94 16.16
C GLU A 222 -6.63 4.43 16.13
N ILE A 223 -6.65 5.04 14.95
CA ILE A 223 -6.20 6.43 14.76
C ILE A 223 -7.04 7.46 15.54
N THR A 224 -8.32 7.18 15.81
CA THR A 224 -9.22 8.06 16.57
C THR A 224 -8.82 8.17 18.06
N LYS A 225 -7.89 7.34 18.52
CA LYS A 225 -7.32 7.40 19.88
C LYS A 225 -6.21 8.43 20.01
N PHE A 226 -5.83 9.11 18.94
CA PHE A 226 -4.81 10.17 18.95
C PHE A 226 -5.45 11.54 18.69
N TYR A 227 -4.81 12.58 19.22
CA TYR A 227 -5.18 13.97 18.89
C TYR A 227 -3.93 14.86 18.85
N VAL A 228 -3.94 15.88 18.01
CA VAL A 228 -2.85 16.86 17.93
C VAL A 228 -2.98 17.85 19.09
N ASP A 229 -1.94 18.02 19.91
CA ASP A 229 -1.96 18.88 21.10
C ASP A 229 -1.64 20.34 20.69
N ALA A 230 -2.57 20.97 19.97
CA ALA A 230 -2.49 22.37 19.58
C ALA A 230 -3.50 23.23 20.37
N PRO A 231 -3.22 24.53 20.61
CA PRO A 231 -4.19 25.44 21.21
C PRO A 231 -5.52 25.43 20.42
N GLY A 232 -6.62 25.08 21.08
CA GLY A 232 -7.94 24.96 20.44
C GLY A 232 -8.23 23.62 19.76
N ALA A 233 -7.31 22.65 19.82
CA ALA A 233 -7.53 21.32 19.24
C ALA A 233 -8.68 20.58 19.94
N ARG A 234 -9.45 19.85 19.13
CA ARG A 234 -10.62 19.09 19.60
C ARG A 234 -10.14 17.83 20.33
N ARG A 235 -10.13 17.88 21.67
CA ARG A 235 -9.84 16.71 22.49
C ARG A 235 -11.00 15.71 22.44
N PRO A 236 -10.74 14.40 22.25
CA PRO A 236 -11.77 13.38 22.37
C PRO A 236 -12.43 13.46 23.75
N LYS A 237 -13.77 13.54 23.77
CA LYS A 237 -14.55 13.76 25.01
C LYS A 237 -14.77 12.49 25.84
N LYS A 238 -14.47 11.31 25.30
CA LYS A 238 -14.67 10.00 25.95
C LYS A 238 -13.60 9.00 25.52
N GLY A 239 -13.14 8.17 26.47
CA GLY A 239 -12.16 7.12 26.25
C GLY A 239 -10.72 7.52 26.60
N VAL A 240 -9.80 6.56 26.50
CA VAL A 240 -8.36 6.81 26.60
C VAL A 240 -7.90 7.32 25.24
N SER A 241 -7.49 8.58 25.17
CA SER A 241 -6.90 9.21 24.00
C SER A 241 -5.58 9.85 24.37
N GLU A 242 -4.62 9.84 23.45
CA GLU A 242 -3.26 10.30 23.69
C GLU A 242 -2.88 11.44 22.76
N PRO A 243 -2.17 12.47 23.27
CA PRO A 243 -1.66 13.53 22.44
C PRO A 243 -0.53 13.01 21.55
N THR A 244 -0.47 13.45 20.30
CA THR A 244 0.65 13.11 19.39
C THR A 244 2.00 13.64 19.91
N SER A 245 2.01 14.67 20.76
CA SER A 245 3.22 15.22 21.39
C SER A 245 3.96 14.23 22.30
N ARG A 246 3.33 13.12 22.72
CA ARG A 246 4.01 12.02 23.44
C ARG A 246 4.94 11.19 22.55
N TYR A 247 4.84 11.35 21.23
CA TYR A 247 5.52 10.52 20.25
C TYR A 247 6.63 11.35 19.58
N GLU A 248 7.67 11.68 20.35
CA GLU A 248 8.74 12.62 19.94
C GLU A 248 9.55 12.14 18.73
N GLY A 249 9.56 10.84 18.44
CA GLY A 249 10.14 10.27 17.22
C GLY A 249 11.68 10.18 17.22
N PRO A 250 12.26 9.56 16.18
CA PRO A 250 11.60 9.21 14.93
C PRO A 250 10.69 7.99 15.05
N ASN A 251 9.48 8.11 14.52
CA ASN A 251 8.47 7.04 14.51
C ASN A 251 8.39 6.40 13.12
N LEU A 252 8.10 5.11 13.06
CA LEU A 252 7.70 4.42 11.84
C LEU A 252 6.20 4.23 11.86
N LEU A 253 5.48 4.79 10.88
CA LEU A 253 4.04 4.65 10.74
C LEU A 253 3.70 3.67 9.61
N LEU A 254 2.81 2.72 9.90
CA LEU A 254 2.18 1.81 8.95
C LEU A 254 0.67 2.08 8.99
N VAL A 255 0.11 2.69 7.94
CA VAL A 255 -1.26 3.20 7.97
C VAL A 255 -2.13 2.36 7.04
N ASP A 256 -3.08 1.62 7.59
CA ASP A 256 -4.07 0.90 6.79
C ASP A 256 -5.35 1.74 6.62
N GLU A 257 -5.96 1.64 5.45
CA GLU A 257 -7.10 2.45 5.05
C GLU A 257 -6.88 3.94 5.31
N GLY A 258 -5.73 4.48 4.90
CA GLY A 258 -5.30 5.88 5.11
C GLY A 258 -6.20 6.96 4.49
N HIS A 259 -7.43 6.61 4.14
CA HIS A 259 -8.42 7.33 3.36
C HIS A 259 -9.81 7.34 4.02
N LYS A 260 -10.05 6.48 5.03
CA LYS A 260 -11.37 6.34 5.66
C LYS A 260 -11.49 7.28 6.85
N GLY A 261 -11.78 8.57 6.66
CA GLY A 261 -12.34 9.42 7.73
C GLY A 261 -13.69 8.89 8.24
N GLY A 262 -13.65 7.86 9.10
CA GLY A 262 -14.80 7.11 9.59
C GLY A 262 -15.41 7.74 10.83
N GLY A 263 -16.19 8.82 10.67
CA GLY A 263 -17.10 9.35 11.69
C GLY A 263 -16.56 10.52 12.53
N SER A 264 -17.40 11.55 12.68
CA SER A 264 -17.26 12.82 13.46
C SER A 264 -16.01 13.69 13.27
N GLY A 265 -14.87 13.11 12.90
CA GLY A 265 -13.67 13.77 12.40
C GLY A 265 -13.43 13.42 10.94
N GLY A 266 -13.09 14.41 10.11
CA GLY A 266 -12.91 14.22 8.67
C GLY A 266 -11.57 13.58 8.32
N GLU A 267 -11.35 13.28 7.04
CA GLU A 267 -10.04 12.83 6.52
C GLU A 267 -8.90 13.80 6.88
N ARG A 268 -9.22 15.10 6.97
CA ARG A 268 -8.27 16.14 7.41
C ARG A 268 -7.77 15.92 8.83
N ASP A 269 -8.66 15.61 9.76
CA ASP A 269 -8.30 15.39 11.17
C ASP A 269 -7.38 14.16 11.30
N TRP A 270 -7.60 13.13 10.50
CA TRP A 270 -6.76 11.92 10.50
C TRP A 270 -5.40 12.19 9.86
N ARG A 271 -5.37 12.94 8.75
CA ARG A 271 -4.12 13.38 8.13
C ARG A 271 -3.26 14.18 9.10
N GLU A 272 -3.85 15.15 9.81
CA GLU A 272 -3.13 15.95 10.81
C GLU A 272 -2.51 15.07 11.92
N VAL A 273 -3.24 14.05 12.39
CA VAL A 273 -2.70 13.08 13.34
C VAL A 273 -1.51 12.31 12.75
N ARG A 274 -1.63 11.80 11.52
CA ARG A 274 -0.54 11.06 10.86
C ARG A 274 0.69 11.94 10.66
N GLU A 275 0.50 13.16 10.18
CA GLU A 275 1.58 14.13 9.97
C GLU A 275 2.26 14.50 11.30
N ALA A 276 1.49 14.73 12.37
CA ALA A 276 2.05 15.05 13.69
C ALA A 276 2.80 13.86 14.33
N LEU A 277 2.33 12.62 14.13
CA LEU A 277 3.06 11.43 14.59
C LEU A 277 4.33 11.18 13.76
N ALA A 278 4.34 11.56 12.49
CA ALA A 278 5.47 11.37 11.59
C ALA A 278 6.50 12.50 11.66
N SER A 279 6.12 13.73 12.02
CA SER A 279 7.04 14.88 12.01
C SER A 279 8.15 14.79 13.05
N GLY A 280 7.90 14.09 14.16
CA GLY A 280 8.76 14.11 15.34
C GLY A 280 8.79 15.47 16.03
N ALA A 281 9.53 15.55 17.14
CA ALA A 281 9.71 16.78 17.91
C ALA A 281 10.73 17.74 17.28
N THR A 282 11.62 17.22 16.43
CA THR A 282 12.63 17.98 15.67
C THR A 282 12.79 17.40 14.27
N GLU A 283 13.37 18.16 13.33
CA GLU A 283 13.67 17.65 11.98
C GLU A 283 14.56 16.40 11.98
N ALA A 284 15.51 16.33 12.93
CA ALA A 284 16.35 15.15 13.14
C ALA A 284 15.56 13.93 13.63
N GLN A 285 14.40 14.15 14.25
CA GLN A 285 13.47 13.13 14.74
C GLN A 285 12.30 12.90 13.79
N ALA A 286 12.34 13.41 12.56
CA ALA A 286 11.31 13.08 11.59
C ALA A 286 11.28 11.56 11.33
N GLY A 287 10.09 11.00 11.28
CA GLY A 287 9.82 9.58 11.09
C GLY A 287 9.77 9.17 9.62
N PHE A 288 9.14 8.03 9.38
CA PHE A 288 8.84 7.51 8.05
C PHE A 288 7.43 6.90 8.04
N THR A 289 6.69 7.09 6.95
CA THR A 289 5.31 6.65 6.83
C THR A 289 5.12 5.77 5.60
N PHE A 290 4.56 4.58 5.81
CA PHE A 290 3.93 3.79 4.75
C PHE A 290 2.41 3.90 4.87
N GLU A 291 1.73 4.25 3.79
CA GLU A 291 0.27 4.29 3.74
C GLU A 291 -0.31 3.30 2.72
N PHE A 292 -1.38 2.62 3.08
CA PHE A 292 -2.02 1.61 2.24
C PHE A 292 -3.49 1.97 2.06
N SER A 293 -3.94 2.06 0.80
CA SER A 293 -5.33 2.43 0.52
C SER A 293 -5.80 1.92 -0.83
N ALA A 294 -7.09 1.56 -0.90
CA ALA A 294 -7.76 1.22 -2.16
C ALA A 294 -8.42 2.42 -2.87
N THR A 295 -8.38 3.63 -2.29
CA THR A 295 -9.23 4.73 -2.78
C THR A 295 -8.55 6.10 -2.90
N PHE A 296 -7.23 6.15 -3.02
CA PHE A 296 -6.50 7.41 -3.18
C PHE A 296 -7.05 8.28 -4.33
N ALA A 297 -7.38 7.67 -5.48
CA ALA A 297 -7.96 8.39 -6.62
C ALA A 297 -9.28 9.11 -6.27
N GLN A 298 -10.20 8.44 -5.58
CA GLN A 298 -11.50 9.02 -5.21
C GLN A 298 -11.38 10.20 -4.24
N ILE A 299 -10.30 10.24 -3.46
CA ILE A 299 -10.05 11.32 -2.50
C ILE A 299 -9.28 12.48 -3.15
N ALA A 300 -8.24 12.17 -3.92
CA ALA A 300 -7.49 13.14 -4.71
C ALA A 300 -8.41 13.93 -5.66
N ASP A 301 -9.43 13.28 -6.24
CA ASP A 301 -10.41 13.96 -7.09
C ASP A 301 -11.25 15.03 -6.34
N LYS A 302 -11.32 14.94 -5.01
CA LYS A 302 -12.15 15.81 -4.18
C LYS A 302 -11.39 16.94 -3.51
N ASP A 303 -10.08 16.79 -3.26
CA ASP A 303 -9.25 17.75 -2.53
C ASP A 303 -7.88 17.94 -3.23
N ASP A 304 -7.58 19.19 -3.59
CA ASP A 304 -6.38 19.54 -4.36
C ASP A 304 -5.08 19.33 -3.57
N GLY A 305 -5.11 19.49 -2.24
CA GLY A 305 -3.96 19.23 -1.39
C GLY A 305 -3.68 17.74 -1.23
N LEU A 306 -4.73 16.90 -1.20
CA LEU A 306 -4.56 15.44 -1.20
C LEU A 306 -4.14 14.92 -2.57
N TYR A 307 -4.63 15.53 -3.66
CA TYR A 307 -4.15 15.24 -5.00
C TYR A 307 -2.63 15.44 -5.10
N ASP A 308 -2.16 16.63 -4.71
CA ASP A 308 -0.76 17.01 -4.85
C ASP A 308 0.18 16.18 -3.96
N ASP A 309 -0.19 15.96 -2.69
CA ASP A 309 0.55 15.13 -1.73
C ASP A 309 0.68 13.68 -2.22
N TYR A 310 -0.44 13.02 -2.56
CA TYR A 310 -0.40 11.63 -3.00
C TYR A 310 0.17 11.45 -4.40
N ALA A 311 0.05 12.43 -5.30
CA ALA A 311 0.71 12.37 -6.61
C ALA A 311 2.23 12.31 -6.47
N ARG A 312 2.81 12.98 -5.46
CA ARG A 312 4.23 12.89 -5.12
C ARG A 312 4.61 11.61 -4.35
N CYS A 313 3.75 11.12 -3.47
CA CYS A 313 4.14 10.07 -2.51
C CYS A 313 3.68 8.64 -2.87
N VAL A 314 2.78 8.46 -3.84
CA VAL A 314 2.35 7.11 -4.24
C VAL A 314 3.49 6.38 -4.93
N ALA A 315 3.97 5.31 -4.29
CA ALA A 315 5.07 4.46 -4.74
C ALA A 315 4.63 3.47 -5.82
N VAL A 316 3.40 2.96 -5.71
CA VAL A 316 2.84 1.97 -6.63
C VAL A 316 1.34 2.20 -6.87
N ASP A 317 0.91 2.03 -8.12
CA ASP A 317 -0.50 2.02 -8.53
C ASP A 317 -0.94 0.65 -9.02
N PHE A 318 -1.71 0.00 -8.16
CA PHE A 318 -2.50 -1.19 -8.46
C PHE A 318 -3.94 -1.02 -7.98
N GLY A 319 -4.54 0.13 -8.32
CA GLY A 319 -5.95 0.42 -8.06
C GLY A 319 -6.92 -0.58 -8.71
N TYR A 320 -8.19 -0.55 -8.31
CA TYR A 320 -9.18 -1.58 -8.68
C TYR A 320 -9.31 -1.82 -10.19
N ALA A 321 -9.28 -0.76 -11.01
CA ALA A 321 -9.40 -0.90 -12.46
C ALA A 321 -8.29 -1.76 -13.07
N ARG A 322 -7.04 -1.60 -12.59
CA ARG A 322 -5.90 -2.41 -13.03
C ARG A 322 -5.97 -3.82 -12.45
N PHE A 323 -6.19 -3.94 -11.14
CA PHE A 323 -6.35 -5.21 -10.44
C PHE A 323 -7.37 -6.12 -11.14
N TRP A 324 -8.54 -5.55 -11.50
CA TRP A 324 -9.58 -6.26 -12.23
C TRP A 324 -9.21 -6.60 -13.68
N ARG A 325 -8.63 -5.67 -14.45
CA ARG A 325 -8.23 -5.91 -15.85
C ARG A 325 -7.18 -7.01 -15.98
N GLU A 326 -6.36 -7.19 -14.96
CA GLU A 326 -5.32 -8.22 -14.92
C GLU A 326 -5.82 -9.56 -14.37
N GLY A 327 -7.14 -9.72 -14.23
CA GLY A 327 -7.78 -10.98 -13.86
C GLY A 327 -7.84 -11.24 -12.36
N PHE A 328 -7.52 -10.27 -11.52
CA PHE A 328 -7.67 -10.38 -10.08
C PHE A 328 -9.00 -9.81 -9.58
N GLY A 329 -9.37 -10.17 -8.36
CA GLY A 329 -10.59 -9.69 -7.71
C GLY A 329 -11.85 -10.41 -8.17
N LYS A 330 -12.99 -9.95 -7.65
CA LYS A 330 -14.30 -10.53 -7.98
C LYS A 330 -14.76 -10.00 -9.33
N GLN A 331 -15.38 -10.85 -10.14
CA GLN A 331 -16.10 -10.43 -11.34
C GLN A 331 -17.55 -10.09 -10.95
N PRO A 332 -17.92 -8.79 -10.81
CA PRO A 332 -19.28 -8.45 -10.47
C PRO A 332 -20.22 -8.81 -11.62
N ARG A 333 -21.32 -9.49 -11.31
CA ARG A 333 -22.46 -9.65 -12.22
C ARG A 333 -23.55 -8.69 -11.78
N GLN A 334 -23.96 -7.80 -12.66
CA GLN A 334 -25.13 -6.95 -12.43
C GLN A 334 -26.36 -7.68 -12.93
N ILE A 335 -27.39 -7.73 -12.10
CA ILE A 335 -28.68 -8.30 -12.44
C ILE A 335 -29.70 -7.19 -12.28
N ASN A 336 -30.43 -6.89 -13.34
CA ASN A 336 -31.53 -5.93 -13.30
C ASN A 336 -32.83 -6.68 -13.03
N ALA A 337 -33.56 -6.25 -12.01
CA ALA A 337 -34.89 -6.76 -11.67
C ALA A 337 -35.86 -5.58 -11.52
N ARG A 338 -37.17 -5.87 -11.59
CA ARG A 338 -38.19 -4.88 -11.23
C ARG A 338 -38.07 -4.57 -9.75
N SER A 339 -38.39 -3.34 -9.34
CA SER A 339 -38.22 -2.90 -7.95
C SER A 339 -39.00 -3.76 -6.94
N SER A 340 -40.15 -4.30 -7.33
CA SER A 340 -40.98 -5.18 -6.49
C SER A 340 -40.31 -6.52 -6.17
N ASP A 341 -39.48 -7.03 -7.09
CA ASP A 341 -38.96 -8.41 -7.05
C ASP A 341 -37.45 -8.45 -6.76
N GLY A 342 -36.81 -7.28 -6.68
CA GLY A 342 -35.35 -7.17 -6.62
C GLY A 342 -34.72 -7.83 -5.40
N ALA A 343 -35.38 -7.76 -4.23
CA ALA A 343 -34.87 -8.38 -3.01
C ALA A 343 -34.89 -9.91 -3.09
N ASP A 344 -36.03 -10.49 -3.49
CA ASP A 344 -36.20 -11.93 -3.61
C ASP A 344 -35.31 -12.51 -4.70
N PHE A 345 -35.17 -11.80 -5.83
CA PHE A 345 -34.29 -12.21 -6.91
C PHE A 345 -32.81 -12.18 -6.48
N ALA A 346 -32.39 -11.12 -5.78
CA ALA A 346 -31.02 -11.01 -5.27
C ALA A 346 -30.71 -12.11 -4.25
N LEU A 347 -31.66 -12.41 -3.35
CA LEU A 347 -31.53 -13.50 -2.39
C LEU A 347 -31.43 -14.86 -3.09
N ALA A 348 -32.34 -15.16 -4.02
CA ALA A 348 -32.34 -16.41 -4.78
C ALA A 348 -31.04 -16.59 -5.58
N ALA A 349 -30.58 -15.54 -6.27
CA ALA A 349 -29.31 -15.55 -7.00
C ALA A 349 -28.12 -15.75 -6.06
N GLY A 350 -28.10 -15.09 -4.90
CA GLY A 350 -27.06 -15.23 -3.89
C GLY A 350 -27.01 -16.65 -3.30
N LEU A 351 -28.17 -17.23 -2.96
CA LEU A 351 -28.28 -18.60 -2.47
C LEU A 351 -27.84 -19.63 -3.52
N LEU A 352 -28.24 -19.44 -4.78
CA LEU A 352 -27.80 -20.30 -5.88
C LEU A 352 -26.29 -20.20 -6.09
N ALA A 353 -25.71 -18.99 -6.07
CA ALA A 353 -24.27 -18.80 -6.18
C ALA A 353 -23.51 -19.45 -5.00
N PHE A 354 -24.03 -19.33 -3.78
CA PHE A 354 -23.46 -19.98 -2.60
C PHE A 354 -23.54 -21.51 -2.69
N PHE A 355 -24.68 -22.05 -3.12
CA PHE A 355 -24.82 -23.49 -3.35
C PHE A 355 -23.85 -24.00 -4.42
N GLN A 356 -23.72 -23.27 -5.54
CA GLN A 356 -22.76 -23.60 -6.60
C GLN A 356 -21.31 -23.54 -6.11
N GLN A 357 -20.96 -22.56 -5.26
CA GLN A 357 -19.64 -22.48 -4.63
C GLN A 357 -19.37 -23.70 -3.75
N ARG A 358 -20.33 -24.09 -2.90
CA ARG A 358 -20.25 -25.30 -2.08
C ARG A 358 -20.05 -26.55 -2.92
N LEU A 359 -20.85 -26.71 -3.97
CA LEU A 359 -20.79 -27.87 -4.87
C LEU A 359 -19.45 -27.92 -5.62
N ALA A 360 -19.01 -26.80 -6.18
CA ALA A 360 -17.73 -26.72 -6.89
C ALA A 360 -16.55 -27.07 -5.98
N PHE A 361 -16.54 -26.57 -4.74
CA PHE A 361 -15.47 -26.85 -3.79
C PHE A 361 -15.47 -28.31 -3.31
N ALA A 362 -16.65 -28.87 -3.00
CA ALA A 362 -16.77 -30.23 -2.47
C ALA A 362 -16.61 -31.32 -3.54
N GLU A 363 -17.13 -31.10 -4.74
CA GLU A 363 -17.29 -32.16 -5.76
C GLU A 363 -16.48 -31.90 -7.03
N GLN A 364 -15.96 -30.68 -7.27
CA GLN A 364 -15.25 -30.32 -8.51
C GLN A 364 -13.88 -29.66 -8.23
N PRO A 365 -12.91 -30.40 -7.66
CA PRO A 365 -11.62 -29.83 -7.23
C PRO A 365 -10.83 -29.20 -8.38
N ALA A 366 -10.93 -29.72 -9.61
CA ALA A 366 -10.30 -29.13 -10.79
C ALA A 366 -10.89 -27.76 -11.16
N LEU A 367 -12.22 -27.61 -11.07
CA LEU A 367 -12.91 -26.34 -11.28
C LEU A 367 -12.54 -25.34 -10.17
N ALA A 368 -12.58 -25.79 -8.92
CA ALA A 368 -12.21 -24.99 -7.76
C ALA A 368 -10.77 -24.46 -7.86
N ALA A 369 -9.82 -25.31 -8.29
CA ALA A 369 -8.44 -24.92 -8.50
C ALA A 369 -8.30 -23.92 -9.67
N THR A 370 -8.94 -24.20 -10.81
CA THR A 370 -8.87 -23.34 -12.01
C THR A 370 -9.37 -21.93 -11.74
N TYR A 371 -10.48 -21.81 -11.01
CA TYR A 371 -11.12 -20.52 -10.72
C TYR A 371 -10.80 -19.96 -9.33
N ARG A 372 -9.90 -20.60 -8.58
CA ARG A 372 -9.52 -20.22 -7.21
C ARG A 372 -10.73 -20.01 -6.29
N VAL A 373 -11.68 -20.94 -6.35
CA VAL A 373 -12.90 -20.90 -5.55
C VAL A 373 -12.54 -21.09 -4.08
N ALA A 374 -12.85 -20.10 -3.26
CA ALA A 374 -12.63 -20.20 -1.81
C ALA A 374 -13.64 -21.16 -1.18
N PRO A 375 -13.28 -21.84 -0.07
CA PRO A 375 -14.27 -22.53 0.74
C PRO A 375 -15.35 -21.54 1.20
N PRO A 376 -16.64 -21.95 1.23
CA PRO A 376 -17.76 -21.11 1.61
C PRO A 376 -17.83 -20.76 3.09
#